data_AF-M0EHS4-F1
#
_entry.id   AF-M0EHS4-F1
#
_cell.length_a   1.000
_cell.length_b   1.000
_cell.length_c   1.000
_cell.angle_alpha   90.00
_cell.angle_beta   90.00
_cell.angle_gamma   90.00
#
_symmetry.space_group_name_H-M   'P 1'
#
loop_
_entity.id
_entity.type
_entity.pdbx_description
1 polymer ?
#
loop_
_entity_poly.entity_id
_entity_poly.type
_entity_poly.pdbx_seq_one_letter_code
_entity_poly.pdbx_strand_id
1 'polypeptide(L)' 'MLDEILDVFIGEIAKLIPDVVWGAVFLVAGLLTTMIGVTMMLGMTTLNGSPQFGAILTAVGVLLIAGPFVAWYR' A
#
# COMPACT_ATOMS: atom_id res chain seq x y z
N MET A 1 22.95 -10.75 -10.22
CA MET A 1 23.54 -9.41 -10.46
C MET A 1 22.51 -8.30 -10.33
N LEU A 2 21.34 -8.36 -10.97
CA LEU A 2 20.30 -7.33 -10.82
C LEU A 2 19.69 -7.31 -9.39
N ASP A 3 19.52 -8.49 -8.80
CA ASP A 3 19.05 -8.69 -7.42
C ASP A 3 19.95 -7.98 -6.39
N GLU A 4 21.27 -8.12 -6.54
CA GLU A 4 22.27 -7.58 -5.62
C GLU A 4 22.37 -6.06 -5.69
N ILE A 5 22.17 -5.48 -6.89
CA ILE A 5 22.08 -4.02 -7.09
C ILE A 5 20.80 -3.48 -6.46
N LEU A 6 19.67 -4.16 -6.64
CA LEU A 6 18.40 -3.77 -6.04
C LEU A 6 18.46 -3.83 -4.51
N ASP A 7 19.08 -4.86 -3.94
CA ASP A 7 19.17 -5.05 -2.49
C ASP A 7 20.03 -3.98 -1.82
N VAL A 8 21.17 -3.61 -2.43
CA VAL A 8 22.01 -2.50 -1.96
C VAL A 8 21.28 -1.15 -2.07
N PHE A 9 20.57 -0.93 -3.18
CA PHE A 9 19.86 0.33 -3.41
C PHE A 9 18.67 0.49 -2.46
N ILE A 10 17.88 -0.57 -2.26
CA ILE A 10 16.77 -0.59 -1.31
C ILE A 10 17.28 -0.50 0.12
N GLY A 11 18.38 -1.18 0.46
CA GLY A 11 18.99 -1.13 1.79
C GLY A 11 19.50 0.26 2.17
N GLU A 12 20.11 1.00 1.23
CA GLU A 12 20.54 2.39 1.49
C GLU A 12 19.37 3.38 1.53
N ILE A 13 18.33 3.19 0.71
CA ILE A 13 17.10 4.01 0.81
C ILE A 13 16.37 3.74 2.13
N ALA A 14 16.33 2.48 2.57
CA ALA A 14 15.70 2.08 3.83
C ALA A 14 16.43 2.65 5.05
N LYS A 15 17.76 2.78 5.01
CA LYS A 15 18.52 3.47 6.07
C LYS A 15 18.25 4.98 6.11
N LEU A 16 17.91 5.59 4.98
CA LEU A 16 17.66 7.02 4.88
C LEU A 16 16.28 7.42 5.42
N ILE A 17 15.29 6.52 5.33
CA ILE A 17 13.89 6.79 5.67
C ILE A 17 13.52 6.03 6.96
N PRO A 18 13.20 6.73 8.07
CA PRO A 18 12.80 6.08 9.32
C PRO A 18 11.62 5.11 9.13
N ASP A 19 11.59 4.01 9.88
CA ASP A 19 10.51 3.02 9.84
C ASP A 19 9.12 3.62 10.05
N VAL A 20 9.04 4.70 10.84
CA VAL A 20 7.81 5.48 11.05
C VAL A 20 7.31 6.11 9.74
N VAL A 21 8.23 6.61 8.91
CA VAL A 21 7.89 7.22 7.61
C VAL A 21 7.41 6.16 6.63
N TRP A 22 8.05 4.99 6.61
CA TRP A 22 7.55 3.85 5.83
C TRP A 22 6.15 3.44 6.26
N GLY A 23 5.92 3.30 7.57
CA GLY A 23 4.58 3.01 8.11
C GLY A 23 3.55 4.05 7.66
N ALA A 24 3.89 5.34 7.71
CA ALA A 24 3.02 6.42 7.23
C ALA A 24 2.73 6.33 5.72
N VAL A 25 3.74 6.05 4.89
CA VAL A 25 3.57 5.85 3.44
C VAL A 25 2.63 4.68 3.16
N PHE A 26 2.83 3.55 3.84
CA PHE A 26 1.96 2.38 3.71
C PHE A 26 0.52 2.67 4.14
N LEU A 27 0.33 3.41 5.23
CA LEU A 27 -1.00 3.82 5.69
C LEU A 27 -1.71 4.73 4.69
N VAL A 28 -1.02 5.75 4.17
CA VAL A 28 -1.60 6.69 3.20
C VAL A 28 -1.92 5.96 1.89
N ALA A 29 -0.99 5.17 1.37
CA ALA A 29 -1.21 4.38 0.17
C ALA A 29 -2.35 3.38 0.35
N GLY A 30 -2.38 2.68 1.48
CA GLY A 30 -3.45 1.75 1.83
C GLY A 30 -4.81 2.44 1.89
N LEU A 31 -4.90 3.60 2.55
CA LEU A 31 -6.14 4.36 2.70
C LEU A 31 -6.67 4.85 1.35
N LEU A 32 -5.79 5.37 0.48
CA LEU A 32 -6.15 5.75 -0.89
C LEU A 32 -6.61 4.54 -1.71
N THR A 33 -5.88 3.43 -1.61
CA THR A 33 -6.21 2.19 -2.34
C THR A 33 -7.57 1.64 -1.89
N THR A 34 -7.84 1.63 -0.59
CA THR A 34 -9.14 1.22 -0.04
C THR A 34 -10.25 2.16 -0.49
N MET A 35 -10.05 3.47 -0.45
CA MET A 35 -11.04 4.44 -0.94
C MET A 35 -11.37 4.24 -2.42
N ILE A 36 -10.37 4.04 -3.27
CA ILE A 36 -10.58 3.78 -4.71
C ILE A 36 -11.33 2.46 -4.91
N GLY A 37 -10.94 1.40 -4.18
CA GLY A 37 -11.62 0.12 -4.26
C GLY A 37 -13.09 0.19 -3.87
N VAL A 38 -13.38 0.85 -2.74
CA VAL A 38 -14.75 1.04 -2.24
C VAL A 38 -15.57 1.88 -3.21
N THR A 39 -15.03 3.00 -3.68
CA THR A 39 -15.75 3.85 -4.64
C THR A 39 -16.00 3.12 -5.96
N MET A 40 -15.09 2.24 -6.42
CA MET A 40 -15.29 1.40 -7.61
C MET A 40 -16.41 0.40 -7.40
N MET A 41 -16.43 -0.27 -6.24
CA MET A 41 -17.52 -1.20 -5.89
C MET A 41 -18.89 -0.52 -5.84
N LEU A 42 -18.94 0.73 -5.39
CA LEU A 42 -20.15 1.54 -5.33
C LEU A 42 -20.52 2.20 -6.68
N GLY A 43 -19.71 2.00 -7.74
CA GLY A 43 -19.94 2.62 -9.04
C GLY A 43 -19.78 4.14 -9.05
N MET A 44 -19.06 4.70 -8.07
CA MET A 44 -18.87 6.15 -7.89
C MET A 44 -17.60 6.68 -8.55
N THR A 45 -16.75 5.82 -9.11
CA THR A 45 -15.49 6.25 -9.74
C THR A 45 -15.66 6.56 -11.22
N THR A 46 -14.95 7.58 -11.69
CA THR A 46 -14.77 7.84 -13.12
C THR A 46 -13.85 6.82 -13.82
N LEU A 47 -13.17 5.98 -13.04
CA LEU A 47 -12.36 4.87 -13.54
C LEU A 47 -13.31 3.77 -14.02
N ASN A 48 -13.15 3.34 -15.27
CA ASN A 48 -13.97 2.34 -15.94
C ASN A 48 -13.62 0.90 -15.46
N GLY A 49 -13.55 0.71 -14.14
CA GLY A 49 -13.14 -0.52 -13.47
C GLY A 49 -14.33 -1.42 -13.11
N SER A 50 -14.10 -2.73 -13.03
CA SER A 50 -15.14 -3.66 -12.58
C SER A 50 -15.29 -3.65 -11.05
N PRO A 51 -16.49 -3.95 -10.51
CA PRO A 51 -16.69 -4.10 -9.07
C PRO A 51 -15.77 -5.16 -8.44
N GLN A 52 -15.39 -6.21 -9.20
CA GLN A 52 -14.46 -7.23 -8.71
C GLN A 52 -13.05 -6.65 -8.51
N PHE A 53 -12.61 -5.79 -9.42
CA PHE A 53 -11.33 -5.10 -9.27
C PHE A 53 -11.35 -4.13 -8.07
N GLY A 54 -12.49 -3.47 -7.84
CA GLY A 54 -12.72 -2.67 -6.64
C GLY A 54 -12.56 -3.47 -5.35
N ALA A 55 -13.13 -4.68 -5.27
CA ALA A 55 -13.00 -5.55 -4.11
C ALA A 55 -11.54 -5.99 -3.85
N ILE A 56 -10.78 -6.30 -4.90
CA ILE A 56 -9.35 -6.63 -4.80
C ILE A 56 -8.58 -5.43 -4.27
N LEU A 57 -8.80 -4.23 -4.82
CA LEU A 57 -8.18 -2.99 -4.34
C LEU A 57 -8.50 -2.73 -2.87
N THR A 58 -9.75 -2.91 -2.46
CA THR A 58 -10.14 -2.77 -1.05
C THR A 58 -9.37 -3.73 -0.16
N ALA A 59 -9.28 -5.01 -0.53
CA ALA A 59 -8.53 -6.01 0.23
C ALA A 59 -7.03 -5.67 0.31
N VAL A 60 -6.41 -5.26 -0.80
CA VAL A 60 -5.00 -4.85 -0.84
C VAL A 60 -4.77 -3.62 0.04
N GLY A 61 -5.64 -2.61 -0.05
CA GLY A 61 -5.55 -1.40 0.79
C GLY A 61 -5.64 -1.71 2.28
N VAL A 62 -6.53 -2.63 2.68
CA VAL A 62 -6.64 -3.10 4.07
C VAL A 62 -5.36 -3.81 4.53
N LEU A 63 -4.76 -4.65 3.69
CA LEU A 63 -3.49 -5.33 4.02
C LEU A 63 -2.33 -4.34 4.18
N LEU A 64 -2.27 -3.31 3.32
CA LEU A 64 -1.27 -2.24 3.41
C LEU A 64 -1.42 -1.40 4.69
N ILE A 65 -2.64 -1.28 5.22
CA ILE A 65 -2.89 -0.63 6.51
C ILE A 65 -2.52 -1.58 7.66
N ALA A 66 -2.91 -2.84 7.58
CA ALA A 66 -2.69 -3.82 8.65
C ALA A 66 -1.21 -4.10 8.91
N GLY A 67 -0.36 -4.12 7.88
CA GLY A 67 1.07 -4.37 8.01
C GLY A 67 1.79 -3.41 8.98
N PRO A 68 1.74 -2.08 8.75
CA PRO A 68 2.26 -1.08 9.67
C PRO A 68 1.71 -1.19 11.09
N PHE A 69 0.41 -1.45 11.25
CA PHE A 69 -0.18 -1.65 12.57
C PHE A 69 0.44 -2.86 13.29
N VAL A 70 0.59 -3.99 12.60
CA VAL A 70 1.23 -5.19 13.18
C VAL A 70 2.70 -4.91 13.54
N ALA A 71 3.42 -4.18 12.69
CA ALA A 71 4.82 -3.83 12.91
C ALA A 71 5.03 -2.87 14.08
N TRP A 72 4.14 -1.89 14.28
CA TRP A 72 4.22 -0.94 15.40
C TRP A 72 3.80 -1.52 16.74
N TYR A 73 2.99 -2.58 16.76
CA TYR A 73 2.57 -3.27 17.99
C TYR A 73 3.61 -4.28 18.49
N ARG A 74 4.65 -4.59 17.71
CA ARG A 74 5.65 -5.61 18.00
C ARG A 74 6.94 -4.98 18.53
#